data_AF-A0A101H8V3-F1
#
_entry.id   AF-A0A101H8V3-F1
#
_cell.length_a   1.000
_cell.length_b   1.000
_cell.length_c   1.000
_cell.angle_alpha   90.00
_cell.angle_beta   90.00
_cell.angle_gamma   90.00
#
_symmetry.space_group_name_H-M   'P 1'
#
loop_
_entity.id
_entity.type
_entity.pdbx_description
1 polymer ?
#
loop_
_entity_poly.entity_id
_entity_poly.type
_entity_poly.pdbx_seq_one_letter_code
_entity_poly.pdbx_strand_id
1 'polypeptide(L)'
;MNLIVKFAQYYRPHLKLFILDISSAFFVAGLDLLFPLLSRNILNQYIPEKNMRALMITAVVMLSLYLIRSVLNFIVYYWGHIVGVRIEYDMRKKLFSHLQTLDISFFDGSRVGKLMSRLINDLNTISELAHHGPEDV
;
A
#
# COMPACT_ATOMS: atom_id res chain seq x y z
N MET A 1 13.93 -17.49 15.53
CA MET A 1 12.73 -16.70 15.14
C MET A 1 13.08 -15.89 13.91
N ASN A 2 12.49 -16.18 12.75
CA ASN A 2 12.82 -15.52 11.48
C ASN A 2 12.61 -13.99 11.56
N LEU A 3 13.53 -13.22 10.97
CA LEU A 3 13.51 -11.74 10.95
C LEU A 3 12.15 -11.19 10.48
N ILE A 4 11.56 -11.85 9.48
CA ILE A 4 10.25 -11.56 8.90
C ILE A 4 9.13 -11.62 9.95
N VAL A 5 9.16 -12.59 10.86
CA VAL A 5 8.14 -12.76 11.91
C VAL A 5 8.20 -11.62 12.92
N LYS A 6 9.41 -11.13 13.26
CA LYS A 6 9.56 -9.95 14.14
C LYS A 6 9.06 -8.68 13.46
N PHE A 7 9.30 -8.54 12.16
CA PHE A 7 8.82 -7.40 11.39
C PHE A 7 7.28 -7.41 11.28
N ALA A 8 6.68 -8.57 10.98
CA ALA A 8 5.23 -8.73 10.87
C ALA A 8 4.47 -8.35 12.16
N GLN A 9 5.12 -8.38 13.33
CA GLN A 9 4.51 -7.93 14.58
C GLN A 9 4.18 -6.43 14.60
N TYR A 10 4.87 -5.59 13.82
CA TYR A 10 4.57 -4.16 13.74
C TYR A 10 3.27 -3.85 13.00
N TYR A 11 2.73 -4.79 12.21
CA TYR A 11 1.41 -4.64 11.61
C TYR A 11 0.27 -4.81 12.61
N ARG A 12 0.47 -5.58 13.69
CA ARG A 12 -0.58 -5.89 14.69
C ARG A 12 -1.36 -4.66 15.19
N PRO A 13 -0.71 -3.57 15.65
CA PRO A 13 -1.43 -2.38 16.11
C PRO A 13 -2.22 -1.67 14.99
N HIS A 14 -1.85 -1.87 13.73
CA HIS A 14 -2.40 -1.17 12.56
C HIS A 14 -3.24 -2.08 11.65
N LEU A 15 -3.64 -3.28 12.10
CA LEU A 15 -4.35 -4.30 11.31
C LEU A 15 -5.64 -3.80 10.67
N LYS A 16 -6.38 -2.91 11.34
CA LYS A 16 -7.65 -2.39 10.78
C LYS A 16 -7.42 -1.60 9.49
N LEU A 17 -6.36 -0.79 9.47
CA LEU A 17 -5.99 0.00 8.30
C LEU A 17 -5.41 -0.90 7.21
N PHE A 18 -4.56 -1.85 7.60
CA PHE A 18 -3.97 -2.82 6.69
C PHE A 18 -5.03 -3.69 5.98
N ILE A 19 -6.04 -4.17 6.72
CA ILE A 19 -7.13 -4.97 6.13
C ILE A 19 -7.98 -4.11 5.19
N LEU A 20 -8.25 -2.86 5.55
CA LEU A 20 -8.99 -1.93 4.68
C LEU A 20 -8.25 -1.70 3.36
N ASP A 21 -6.95 -1.44 3.44
CA ASP A 21 -6.05 -1.20 2.32
C ASP A 21 -6.01 -2.42 1.37
N ILE A 22 -5.64 -3.60 1.89
CA ILE A 22 -5.59 -4.85 1.13
C ILE A 22 -6.95 -5.21 0.51
N SER A 23 -8.05 -5.01 1.24
CA SER A 23 -9.39 -5.28 0.70
C SER A 23 -9.72 -4.33 -0.46
N SER A 24 -9.32 -3.07 -0.37
CA SER A 24 -9.53 -2.07 -1.43
C SER A 24 -8.69 -2.42 -2.66
N ALA A 25 -7.42 -2.78 -2.48
CA ALA A 25 -6.53 -3.23 -3.54
C ALA A 25 -7.08 -4.46 -4.28
N PHE A 26 -7.63 -5.44 -3.55
CA PHE A 26 -8.30 -6.60 -4.13
C PHE A 26 -9.49 -6.21 -5.03
N PHE A 27 -10.33 -5.27 -4.60
CA PHE A 27 -11.43 -4.78 -5.43
C PHE A 27 -10.94 -3.99 -6.65
N VAL A 28 -9.89 -3.17 -6.51
CA VAL A 28 -9.27 -2.47 -7.65
C VAL A 28 -8.78 -3.46 -8.70
N ALA A 29 -8.05 -4.51 -8.28
CA ALA A 29 -7.61 -5.57 -9.19
C ALA A 29 -8.79 -6.25 -9.89
N GLY A 30 -9.87 -6.55 -9.16
CA GLY A 30 -11.11 -7.10 -9.74
C GLY A 30 -11.75 -6.17 -10.78
N LEU A 31 -11.81 -4.87 -10.52
CA LEU A 31 -12.31 -3.87 -11.46
C LEU A 31 -11.45 -3.78 -12.73
N ASP A 32 -10.13 -3.94 -12.60
CA ASP A 32 -9.19 -3.89 -13.73
C ASP A 32 -9.39 -5.03 -14.72
N LEU A 33 -9.88 -6.19 -14.26
CA LEU A 33 -10.29 -7.27 -15.15
C LEU A 33 -11.61 -6.99 -15.89
N LEU A 34 -12.51 -6.17 -15.32
CA LEU A 34 -13.79 -5.85 -15.96
C LEU A 34 -13.64 -4.93 -17.17
N PHE A 35 -12.65 -4.01 -17.16
CA PHE A 35 -12.45 -3.07 -18.27
C PHE A 35 -12.19 -3.75 -19.62
N PRO A 36 -11.25 -4.73 -19.74
CA PRO A 36 -11.06 -5.49 -20.97
C PRO A 36 -12.30 -6.26 -21.42
N LEU A 37 -13.07 -6.83 -20.49
CA LEU A 37 -14.29 -7.59 -20.81
C LEU A 37 -15.37 -6.69 -21.41
N LEU A 38 -15.61 -5.52 -20.80
CA LEU A 38 -16.56 -4.53 -21.32
C LEU A 38 -16.12 -3.97 -22.67
N SER A 39 -14.82 -3.65 -22.81
CA SER A 39 -14.23 -3.19 -24.08
C SER A 39 -14.38 -4.24 -25.19
N ARG A 40 -14.16 -5.53 -24.87
CA ARG A 40 -14.35 -6.65 -25.80
C ARG A 40 -15.79 -6.72 -26.32
N ASN A 41 -16.80 -6.52 -25.46
CA ASN A 41 -18.21 -6.54 -25.87
C ASN A 41 -18.57 -5.35 -26.75
N ILE A 42 -18.03 -4.16 -26.45
CA ILE A 42 -18.17 -2.97 -27.29
C ILE A 42 -17.67 -3.24 -28.71
N LEU A 43 -16.45 -3.77 -28.84
CA LEU A 43 -15.81 -4.00 -30.13
C LEU A 43 -16.48 -5.12 -30.93
N ASN A 44 -16.86 -6.23 -30.28
CA ASN A 44 -17.30 -7.43 -31.00
C ASN A 44 -18.81 -7.54 -31.21
N GLN A 45 -19.63 -6.87 -30.38
CA GLN A 45 -21.10 -7.00 -30.45
C GLN A 45 -21.76 -5.66 -30.74
N TYR A 46 -21.50 -4.64 -29.92
CA TYR A 46 -22.29 -3.41 -29.97
C TYR A 46 -21.99 -2.55 -31.20
N ILE A 47 -20.73 -2.47 -31.62
CA ILE A 47 -20.35 -1.75 -32.85
C ILE A 47 -20.86 -2.46 -34.11
N PRO A 48 -20.63 -3.78 -34.31
CA PRO A 48 -21.14 -4.50 -35.47
C PRO A 48 -22.67 -4.46 -35.61
N GLU A 49 -23.39 -4.62 -34.49
CA GLU A 49 -24.86 -4.59 -34.46
C GLU A 49 -25.44 -3.17 -34.53
N LYS A 50 -24.59 -2.13 -34.54
CA LYS A 50 -24.98 -0.71 -34.46
C LYS A 50 -25.90 -0.41 -33.27
N ASN A 51 -25.77 -1.16 -32.18
CA ASN A 51 -26.60 -1.04 -30.99
C ASN A 51 -26.14 0.14 -30.12
N MET A 52 -26.51 1.35 -30.55
CA MET A 52 -26.09 2.60 -29.90
C MET A 52 -26.58 2.71 -28.44
N ARG A 53 -27.71 2.08 -28.11
CA ARG A 53 -28.25 2.05 -26.75
C ARG A 53 -27.36 1.22 -25.82
N ALA A 54 -26.99 0.00 -26.24
CA ALA A 54 -26.09 -0.85 -25.46
C ALA A 54 -24.70 -0.20 -25.29
N LEU A 55 -24.22 0.49 -26.33
CA LEU A 55 -22.97 1.25 -26.29
C LEU A 55 -23.01 2.36 -25.22
N MET A 56 -24.05 3.22 -25.24
CA MET A 56 -24.18 4.30 -24.26
C MET A 56 -24.32 3.78 -22.82
N ILE A 57 -25.13 2.74 -22.61
CA ILE A 57 -25.29 2.13 -21.28
C ILE A 57 -23.94 1.61 -20.77
N THR A 58 -23.21 0.88 -21.61
CA THR A 58 -21.90 0.33 -21.23
C THR A 58 -20.88 1.42 -20.96
N ALA A 59 -20.90 2.52 -21.74
CA ALA A 59 -20.02 3.67 -21.50
C ALA A 59 -20.31 4.34 -20.14
N VAL A 60 -21.59 4.53 -19.78
CA VAL A 60 -21.98 5.07 -18.47
C VAL A 60 -21.55 4.11 -17.35
N VAL A 61 -21.75 2.80 -17.53
CA VAL A 61 -21.30 1.78 -16.57
C VAL A 61 -19.78 1.84 -16.37
N MET A 62 -18.99 1.91 -17.45
CA MET A 62 -17.53 2.03 -17.37
C MET A 62 -17.11 3.33 -16.65
N LEU A 63 -17.80 4.43 -16.89
CA LEU A 63 -17.54 5.69 -16.18
C LEU A 63 -17.83 5.55 -14.68
N SER A 64 -18.94 4.92 -14.29
CA SER A 64 -19.27 4.65 -12.89
C SER A 64 -18.23 3.73 -12.23
N LEU A 65 -17.81 2.66 -12.92
CA LEU A 65 -16.75 1.77 -12.43
C LEU A 65 -15.42 2.49 -12.26
N TYR A 66 -15.08 3.42 -13.16
CA TYR A 66 -13.88 4.25 -13.03
C TYR A 66 -13.93 5.17 -11.82
N LEU A 67 -15.09 5.78 -11.53
CA LEU A 67 -15.26 6.59 -10.32
C LEU A 67 -15.09 5.75 -9.05
N ILE A 68 -15.70 4.56 -9.00
CA ILE A 68 -15.56 3.63 -7.86
C ILE A 68 -14.09 3.22 -7.71
N ARG A 69 -13.42 2.84 -8.81
CA ARG A 69 -12.00 2.50 -8.83
C ARG A 69 -11.14 3.64 -8.30
N SER A 70 -11.42 4.88 -8.70
CA SER A 70 -10.68 6.05 -8.24
C SER A 70 -10.80 6.26 -6.73
N VAL A 71 -11.98 6.04 -6.15
CA VAL A 71 -12.19 6.12 -4.70
C VAL A 71 -11.43 5.02 -3.97
N LEU A 72 -11.47 3.79 -4.48
CA LEU A 72 -10.72 2.67 -3.89
C LEU A 72 -9.22 2.91 -3.96
N ASN A 73 -8.70 3.38 -5.09
CA ASN A 73 -7.29 3.75 -5.24
C ASN A 73 -6.89 4.87 -4.27
N PHE A 74 -7.75 5.87 -4.06
CA PHE A 74 -7.49 6.90 -3.06
C PHE A 74 -7.33 6.30 -1.65
N ILE A 75 -8.19 5.32 -1.30
CA ILE A 75 -8.08 4.60 -0.03
C ILE A 75 -6.75 3.86 0.03
N VAL A 76 -6.38 3.11 -1.02
CA VAL A 76 -5.13 2.35 -1.08
C VAL A 76 -3.92 3.26 -0.85
N TYR A 77 -3.80 4.32 -1.65
CA TYR A 77 -2.66 5.22 -1.57
C TYR A 77 -2.57 5.95 -0.23
N TYR A 78 -3.68 6.49 0.28
CA TYR A 78 -3.60 7.27 1.51
C TYR A 78 -3.52 6.38 2.75
N TRP A 79 -4.39 5.36 2.86
CA TRP A 79 -4.43 4.54 4.07
C TRP A 79 -3.24 3.60 4.14
N GLY A 80 -2.77 3.07 3.01
CA GLY A 80 -1.54 2.29 2.96
C GLY A 80 -0.33 3.11 3.41
N HIS A 81 -0.18 4.36 2.93
CA HIS A 81 0.94 5.21 3.34
C HIS A 81 0.88 5.56 4.84
N ILE A 82 -0.32 5.78 5.38
CA ILE A 82 -0.51 5.99 6.82
C ILE A 82 -0.08 4.75 7.62
N VAL A 83 -0.31 3.53 7.13
CA VAL A 83 0.17 2.31 7.78
C VAL A 83 1.70 2.28 7.81
N GLY A 84 2.35 2.54 6.68
CA GLY A 84 3.82 2.61 6.60
C GLY A 84 4.40 3.59 7.62
N VAL A 85 3.95 4.85 7.59
CA VAL A 85 4.42 5.91 8.51
C VAL A 85 4.22 5.54 9.98
N ARG A 86 3.12 4.86 10.34
CA ARG A 86 2.91 4.42 11.73
C ARG A 86 3.85 3.29 12.13
N ILE A 87 4.11 2.34 11.24
CA ILE A 87 5.08 1.26 11.46
C ILE A 87 6.49 1.87 11.64
N GLU A 88 6.87 2.82 10.79
CA GLU A 88 8.12 3.57 10.90
C GLU A 88 8.25 4.28 12.24
N TYR A 89 7.20 4.99 12.66
CA TYR A 89 7.15 5.68 13.95
C TYR A 89 7.40 4.72 15.11
N ASP A 90 6.72 3.58 15.14
CA ASP A 90 6.88 2.57 16.20
C ASP A 90 8.30 2.00 16.24
N MET A 91 8.90 1.73 15.07
CA MET A 91 10.29 1.28 14.96
C MET A 91 11.28 2.35 15.42
N ARG A 92 11.13 3.60 14.96
CA ARG A 92 11.98 4.74 15.35
C ARG A 92 11.92 4.98 16.85
N LYS A 93 10.71 5.00 17.42
CA LYS A 93 10.50 5.18 18.86
C LYS A 93 11.22 4.11 19.66
N LYS A 94 11.05 2.83 19.30
CA LYS A 94 11.68 1.72 20.01
C LYS A 94 13.21 1.73 19.92
N LEU A 95 13.76 2.00 18.73
CA LEU A 95 15.20 2.08 18.54
C LEU A 95 15.80 3.28 19.25
N PHE A 96 15.17 4.45 19.17
CA PHE A 96 15.63 5.66 19.84
C PHE A 96 15.63 5.49 21.36
N SER A 97 14.55 4.95 21.94
CA SER A 97 14.50 4.64 23.37
C SER A 97 15.59 3.64 23.78
N HIS A 98 15.91 2.65 22.94
CA HIS A 98 16.98 1.72 23.24
C HIS A 98 18.37 2.39 23.17
N LEU A 99 18.62 3.24 22.18
CA LEU A 99 19.88 4.00 22.09
C LEU A 99 20.13 4.84 23.34
N GLN A 100 19.08 5.43 23.93
CA GLN A 100 19.19 6.20 25.17
C GLN A 100 19.57 5.37 26.41
N THR A 101 19.42 4.04 26.35
CA THR A 101 19.80 3.13 27.45
C THR A 101 21.24 2.61 27.35
N LEU A 102 21.96 2.92 26.27
CA LEU A 102 23.32 2.43 26.04
C LEU A 102 24.37 3.28 26.76
N ASP A 103 25.44 2.63 27.22
CA ASP A 103 26.57 3.30 27.86
C ASP A 103 27.36 4.17 26.87
N ILE A 104 28.05 5.17 27.40
CA ILE A 104 28.89 6.10 26.61
C ILE A 104 29.96 5.33 25.79
N SER A 105 30.50 4.23 26.33
CA SER A 105 31.48 3.38 25.65
C SER A 105 30.99 2.79 24.32
N PHE A 106 29.68 2.56 24.18
CA PHE A 106 29.08 2.13 22.91
C PHE A 106 29.22 3.21 21.83
N PHE A 107 29.09 4.48 22.22
CA PHE A 107 29.17 5.63 21.33
C PHE A 107 30.62 5.98 20.97
N ASP A 108 31.60 5.62 21.80
CA ASP A 108 33.02 5.75 21.45
C ASP A 108 33.42 4.81 20.30
N GLY A 109 32.82 3.62 20.24
CA GLY A 109 33.03 2.64 19.16
C GLY A 109 32.13 2.84 17.93
N SER A 110 31.11 3.70 18.02
CA SER A 110 30.05 3.82 17.00
C SER A 110 29.90 5.26 16.52
N ARG A 111 30.04 5.50 15.21
CA ARG A 111 29.78 6.84 14.64
C ARG A 111 28.30 7.20 14.80
N VAL A 112 27.99 8.16 15.67
CA VAL A 112 26.62 8.63 15.94
C VAL A 112 25.86 8.99 14.65
N GLY A 113 26.52 9.65 13.69
CA GLY A 113 25.91 9.97 12.40
C GLY A 113 25.49 8.73 11.59
N LYS A 114 26.22 7.62 11.70
CA LYS A 114 25.83 6.34 11.05
C LYS A 114 24.60 5.74 11.73
N LEU A 115 24.51 5.81 13.06
CA LEU A 115 23.33 5.33 13.80
C LEU A 115 22.08 6.14 13.43
N MET A 116 22.21 7.47 13.36
CA MET A 116 21.11 8.35 12.93
C MET A 116 20.70 8.10 11.48
N SER A 117 21.66 7.92 10.57
CA SER A 117 21.37 7.59 9.16
C SER A 117 20.58 6.28 9.05
N ARG A 118 20.92 5.24 9.81
CA ARG A 118 20.16 3.98 9.82
C ARG A 118 18.76 4.13 10.39
N LEU A 119 18.61 4.90 11.48
CA LEU A 119 17.32 5.15 12.11
C LEU A 119 16.39 5.95 11.19
N ILE A 120 16.95 6.82 10.35
CA ILE A 120 16.16 7.62 9.41
C ILE A 120 15.95 6.85 8.10
N ASN A 121 17.02 6.56 7.37
CA ASN A 121 16.98 6.07 6.00
C ASN A 121 16.60 4.59 5.92
N ASP A 122 17.30 3.71 6.65
CA ASP A 122 17.02 2.27 6.56
C ASP A 122 15.59 1.96 7.05
N LEU A 123 15.12 2.64 8.11
CA LEU A 123 13.74 2.48 8.57
C LEU A 123 12.72 3.03 7.57
N ASN A 124 13.04 4.11 6.85
CA ASN A 124 12.18 4.61 5.78
C ASN A 124 12.06 3.57 4.65
N THR A 125 13.18 2.97 4.21
CA THR A 125 13.15 1.89 3.21
C THR A 125 12.32 0.68 3.67
N ILE A 126 12.43 0.31 4.96
CA ILE A 126 11.62 -0.78 5.53
C ILE A 126 10.13 -0.41 5.57
N SER A 127 9.80 0.84 5.89
CA SER A 127 8.44 1.38 5.91
C SER A 127 7.82 1.42 4.51
N GLU A 128 8.61 1.84 3.51
CA GLU A 128 8.22 1.86 2.11
C GLU A 128 7.91 0.44 1.60
N LEU A 129 8.76 -0.53 1.94
CA LEU A 129 8.47 -1.95 1.68
C LEU A 129 7.23 -2.44 2.45
N ALA A 130 6.97 -1.92 3.65
CA ALA A 130 5.81 -2.32 4.46
C ALA A 130 4.48 -1.92 3.79
N HIS A 131 4.47 -0.77 3.12
CA HIS A 131 3.30 -0.25 2.44
C HIS A 131 3.16 -0.78 1.00
N HIS A 132 4.23 -0.71 0.20
CA HIS A 132 4.19 -1.09 -1.22
C HIS A 132 4.38 -2.60 -1.45
N GLY A 133 5.12 -3.27 -0.56
CA GLY A 133 5.41 -4.70 -0.69
C GLY A 133 4.17 -5.59 -0.80
N PRO A 134 3.07 -5.36 -0.06
CA PRO A 134 1.83 -6.13 -0.18
C PRO A 134 1.01 -5.87 -1.45
N GLU A 135 1.17 -4.72 -2.10
CA GLU A 135 0.44 -4.33 -3.32
C GLU A 135 1.20 -4.66 -4.60
N ASP A 136 2.54 -4.68 -4.55
CA ASP A 136 3.42 -4.90 -5.71
C ASP A 136 3.79 -6.38 -5.97
N VAL A 137 3.37 -7.32 -5.11
CA VAL A 137 3.68 -8.77 -5.20
C VAL A 137 2.64 -9.62 -5.90
#